data_AF-A0A330LL50-F1
#
_entry.id   AF-A0A330LL50-F1
#
_cell.length_a   1.000
_cell.length_b   1.000
_cell.length_c   1.000
_cell.angle_alpha   90.00
_cell.angle_beta   90.00
_cell.angle_gamma   90.00
#
_symmetry.space_group_name_H-M   'P 1'
#
loop_
_entity.id
_entity.type
_entity.pdbx_description
1 polymer ?
#
loop_
_entity_poly.entity_id
_entity_poly.type
_entity_poly.pdbx_seq_one_letter_code
_entity_poly.pdbx_strand_id
1 'polypeptide(L)'
;MLIHDCSRITKEKANISQEEDGHWVLQLYTEATEHDLEENHHLEEVGEMINEVIIEIDHCPYCGDKLLESNKPAEIGFIFSDYSTW
;
A
#
# COMPACT_ATOMS: atom_id res chain seq x y z
N MET A 1 11.72 8.75 -5.40
CA MET A 1 10.92 7.83 -4.58
C MET A 1 11.82 7.23 -3.51
N LEU A 2 11.54 7.53 -2.23
CA LEU A 2 12.21 6.89 -1.09
C LEU A 2 11.33 5.74 -0.59
N ILE A 3 11.94 4.66 -0.12
CA ILE A 3 11.24 3.49 0.44
C ILE A 3 11.69 3.34 1.89
N HIS A 4 10.74 3.15 2.81
CA HIS A 4 11.04 2.89 4.21
C HIS A 4 11.26 1.38 4.39
N ASP A 5 12.51 0.97 4.62
CA ASP A 5 12.85 -0.42 4.87
C ASP A 5 12.52 -0.82 6.32
N CYS A 6 11.27 -1.26 6.54
CA CYS A 6 10.80 -1.72 7.84
C CYS A 6 10.89 -3.25 7.94
N SER A 7 11.63 -3.78 8.91
CA SER A 7 11.73 -5.23 9.16
C SER A 7 10.43 -5.87 9.67
N ARG A 8 9.46 -5.06 10.08
CA ARG A 8 8.16 -5.51 10.61
C ARG A 8 7.04 -5.49 9.57
N ILE A 9 7.30 -4.97 8.37
CA ILE A 9 6.32 -4.96 7.28
C ILE A 9 6.31 -6.34 6.61
N THR A 10 5.12 -6.83 6.28
CA THR A 10 4.99 -8.00 5.41
C THR A 10 4.99 -7.49 3.97
N LYS A 11 6.15 -7.56 3.31
CA LYS A 11 6.38 -6.98 1.97
C LYS A 11 5.52 -7.59 0.86
N GLU A 12 4.79 -8.67 1.14
CA GLU A 12 3.81 -9.28 0.23
C GLU A 12 2.43 -8.60 0.30
N LYS A 13 2.20 -7.71 1.27
CA LYS A 13 0.87 -7.11 1.52
C LYS A 13 0.90 -5.61 1.73
N ALA A 14 2.09 -5.04 1.92
CA ALA A 14 2.25 -3.66 2.28
C ALA A 14 3.62 -3.10 1.91
N ASN A 15 3.62 -1.82 1.52
CA ASN A 15 4.81 -1.02 1.26
C ASN A 15 4.65 0.37 1.90
N ILE A 16 5.75 0.98 2.32
CA ILE A 16 5.80 2.38 2.74
C ILE A 16 6.80 3.13 1.88
N SER A 17 6.31 4.13 1.16
CA SER A 17 7.11 4.93 0.24
C SER A 17 6.78 6.42 0.33
N GLN A 18 7.71 7.24 -0.16
CA GLN A 18 7.53 8.68 -0.29
C GLN A 18 7.10 9.03 -1.72
N GLU A 19 5.97 9.72 -1.82
CA GLU A 19 5.41 10.30 -3.04
C GLU A 19 6.25 11.50 -3.54
N GLU A 20 5.99 11.94 -4.77
CA GLU A 20 6.75 13.03 -5.41
C GLU A 20 6.62 14.38 -4.69
N ASP A 21 5.48 14.60 -4.02
CA ASP A 21 5.20 15.79 -3.22
C ASP A 21 5.84 15.76 -1.81
N GLY A 22 6.58 14.68 -1.50
CA GLY A 22 7.32 14.50 -0.26
C GLY A 22 6.50 13.86 0.87
N HIS A 23 5.22 13.58 0.66
CA HIS A 23 4.37 12.88 1.62
C HIS A 23 4.69 11.39 1.66
N TRP A 24 4.60 10.79 2.84
CA TRP A 24 4.79 9.35 3.01
C TRP A 24 3.45 8.66 2.97
N VAL A 25 3.39 7.52 2.28
CA VAL A 25 2.19 6.71 2.17
C VAL A 25 2.46 5.28 2.61
N LEU A 26 1.46 4.69 3.26
CA LEU A 26 1.31 3.26 3.42
C LEU A 26 0.39 2.76 2.31
N GLN A 27 0.92 1.90 1.46
CA GLN A 27 0.16 1.15 0.47
C GLN A 27 -0.09 -0.25 1.04
N LEU A 28 -1.36 -0.62 1.19
CA LEU A 28 -1.81 -1.98 1.48
C LEU A 28 -2.40 -2.55 0.20
N TYR A 29 -2.15 -3.80 -0.12
CA TYR A 29 -2.68 -4.41 -1.33
C TYR A 29 -3.02 -5.88 -1.14
N THR A 30 -3.95 -6.34 -1.97
CA THR A 30 -4.32 -7.75 -2.08
C THR A 30 -3.95 -8.23 -3.48
N GLU A 31 -3.22 -9.32 -3.56
CA GLU A 31 -2.85 -9.98 -4.80
C GLU A 31 -3.70 -11.23 -5.02
N ALA A 32 -3.96 -11.54 -6.29
CA ALA A 32 -4.77 -12.67 -6.70
C ALA A 32 -4.08 -14.00 -6.40
N THR A 33 -4.84 -14.93 -5.83
CA THR A 33 -4.43 -16.32 -5.62
C THR A 33 -4.99 -17.21 -6.72
N GLU A 34 -4.51 -18.46 -6.80
CA GLU A 34 -5.08 -19.45 -7.73
C GLU A 34 -6.60 -19.62 -7.56
N HIS A 35 -7.09 -19.58 -6.32
CA HIS A 35 -8.52 -19.68 -6.03
C HIS A 35 -9.31 -18.48 -6.58
N ASP A 36 -8.75 -17.27 -6.51
CA ASP A 36 -9.40 -16.07 -7.02
C ASP A 36 -9.57 -16.13 -8.54
N LEU A 37 -8.60 -16.70 -9.27
CA LEU A 37 -8.68 -16.92 -10.71
C LEU A 37 -9.75 -17.95 -11.10
N GLU A 38 -9.98 -18.96 -10.26
CA GLU A 38 -11.04 -19.95 -10.47
C GLU A 38 -12.44 -19.33 -10.30
N GLU A 39 -12.59 -18.35 -9.41
CA GLU A 39 -13.87 -17.73 -9.07
C GLU A 39 -14.15 -16.42 -9.83
N ASN A 40 -13.11 -15.74 -10.32
CA ASN A 40 -13.22 -14.45 -10.99
C ASN A 40 -12.55 -14.44 -12.38
N HIS A 41 -13.38 -14.40 -13.42
CA HIS A 41 -12.94 -14.39 -14.83
C HIS A 41 -12.25 -13.09 -15.28
N HIS A 42 -12.24 -12.04 -14.45
CA HIS A 42 -11.52 -10.80 -14.75
C HIS A 42 -10.04 -10.88 -14.36
N LEU A 43 -9.65 -11.83 -13.51
CA LEU A 43 -8.26 -12.01 -13.08
C LEU A 43 -7.55 -12.96 -14.03
N GLU A 44 -6.36 -12.56 -14.49
CA GLU A 44 -5.60 -13.30 -15.50
C GLU A 44 -4.42 -14.06 -14.88
N GLU A 45 -3.80 -13.53 -13.82
CA GLU A 45 -2.59 -14.09 -13.22
C GLU A 45 -2.55 -14.10 -11.69
N VAL A 46 -1.90 -15.13 -11.13
CA VAL A 46 -1.57 -15.14 -9.70
C VAL A 46 -0.54 -14.05 -9.41
N GLY A 47 -0.79 -13.23 -8.40
CA GLY A 47 0.00 -12.03 -8.10
C GLY A 47 -0.60 -10.75 -8.67
N GLU A 48 -1.63 -10.83 -9.52
CA GLU A 48 -2.33 -9.64 -10.01
C GLU A 48 -2.94 -8.83 -8.87
N MET A 49 -2.81 -7.51 -8.88
CA MET A 49 -3.38 -6.68 -7.83
C MET A 49 -4.90 -6.65 -7.94
N ILE A 50 -5.60 -7.21 -6.95
CA ILE A 50 -7.05 -7.17 -6.84
C ILE A 50 -7.51 -5.79 -6.36
N ASN A 51 -6.85 -5.28 -5.33
CA ASN A 51 -7.18 -3.99 -4.74
C ASN A 51 -6.00 -3.41 -3.97
N GLU A 52 -6.08 -2.12 -3.70
CA GLU A 52 -5.17 -1.42 -2.82
C GLU A 52 -5.84 -0.34 -1.98
N VAL A 53 -5.23 -0.04 -0.84
CA VAL A 53 -5.53 1.11 0.00
C VAL A 53 -4.25 1.91 0.17
N ILE A 54 -4.29 3.19 -0.19
CA ILE A 54 -3.20 4.14 0.01
C ILE A 54 -3.59 5.10 1.13
N ILE A 55 -2.76 5.17 2.18
CA ILE A 55 -3.00 5.98 3.37
C ILE A 55 -1.80 6.91 3.57
N GLU A 56 -2.03 8.21 3.71
CA GLU A 56 -0.97 9.15 4.09
C GLU A 56 -0.57 8.94 5.55
N ILE A 57 0.73 8.84 5.83
CA ILE A 57 1.27 8.58 7.17
C ILE A 57 2.43 9.51 7.50
N ASP A 58 2.60 9.83 8.78
CA ASP A 58 3.74 10.58 9.30
C ASP A 58 4.73 9.70 10.06
N HIS A 59 4.27 8.54 10.53
CA HIS A 59 5.04 7.51 11.22
C HIS A 59 4.76 6.15 10.59
N CYS A 60 5.78 5.29 10.59
CA CYS A 60 5.61 3.90 10.24
C CYS A 60 4.75 3.20 11.31
N PRO A 61 3.58 2.63 10.98
CA PRO A 61 2.72 1.97 11.96
C PRO A 61 3.29 0.65 12.49
N TYR A 62 4.37 0.14 11.90
CA TYR A 62 4.98 -1.13 12.27
C TYR A 62 6.17 -0.96 13.25
N CYS A 63 7.13 -0.09 12.94
CA CYS A 63 8.28 0.17 13.82
C CYS A 63 8.12 1.41 14.71
N GLY A 64 7.24 2.35 14.34
CA GLY A 64 7.06 3.62 15.03
C GLY A 64 8.02 4.73 14.58
N ASP A 65 8.88 4.46 13.58
CA ASP A 65 9.80 5.47 13.06
C ASP A 65 9.04 6.64 12.45
N LYS A 66 9.49 7.85 12.78
CA LYS A 66 8.98 9.08 12.17
C LYS A 66 9.55 9.19 10.76
N LEU A 67 8.69 9.37 9.77
CA LEU A 67 9.03 9.37 8.35
C LEU A 67 9.13 10.80 7.78
N LEU A 68 8.33 11.73 8.31
CA LEU A 68 8.35 13.13 7.91
C LEU A 68 9.33 13.96 8.75
N GLU A 69 10.17 14.77 8.11
CA GLU A 69 10.79 15.94 8.75
C GLU A 69 9.88 17.19 8.69
N SER A 70 8.87 17.18 7.84
CA SER A 70 7.95 18.30 7.62
C SER A 70 7.03 18.53 8.83
N ASN A 71 6.76 19.80 9.13
CA ASN A 71 5.84 20.21 10.20
C ASN A 71 4.36 20.12 9.78
N LYS A 72 4.06 19.71 8.54
CA LYS A 72 2.69 19.48 8.10
C LYS A 72 2.30 18.04 8.47
N PRO A 73 1.31 17.84 9.35
CA PRO A 73 0.82 16.50 9.68
C PRO A 73 0.18 15.87 8.44
N ALA A 74 0.21 14.53 8.38
CA ALA A 74 -0.50 13.79 7.35
C ALA A 74 -2.00 14.17 7.37
N GLU A 75 -2.60 14.35 6.19
CA GLU A 75 -4.04 14.56 6.12
C GLU A 75 -4.75 13.22 6.38
N ILE A 76 -5.75 13.23 7.27
CA ILE A 76 -6.49 12.00 7.60
C ILE A 76 -7.36 11.64 6.40
N GLY A 77 -6.88 10.73 5.57
CA GLY A 77 -7.56 10.25 4.38
C GLY A 77 -6.97 8.93 3.88
N PHE A 78 -7.71 8.27 3.00
CA PHE A 78 -7.23 7.12 2.25
C PHE A 78 -7.87 7.08 0.86
N ILE A 79 -7.16 6.47 -0.08
CA ILE A 79 -7.67 6.12 -1.41
C ILE A 79 -7.83 4.61 -1.43
N PHE A 80 -8.97 4.12 -1.90
CA PHE A 80 -9.19 2.71 -2.16
C PHE A 80 -9.43 2.51 -3.65
N SER A 81 -8.64 1.62 -4.25
CA SER A 81 -8.78 1.23 -5.65
C SER A 81 -9.15 -0.25 -5.72
N ASP A 82 -10.20 -0.57 -6.48
CA ASP A 82 -10.65 -1.95 -6.73
C ASP A 82 -10.47 -2.27 -8.21
N TYR A 83 -9.65 -3.29 -8.47
CA TYR A 83 -9.28 -3.77 -9.81
C TYR A 83 -9.98 -5.08 -10.19
N SER A 84 -10.78 -5.65 -9.27
CA SER A 84 -11.36 -6.99 -9.44
C SER A 84 -12.36 -7.16 -10.58
N THR A 85 -12.77 -6.08 -11.25
CA THR A 85 -13.82 -6.10 -12.29
C THR A 85 -13.45 -5.32 -13.56
N TRP A 86 -12.17 -5.04 -13.79
CA TRP A 86 -11.74 -4.21 -14.92
C TRP A 86 -11.95 -4.91 -16.28
#